data_AF-A0A7S4EHR5-F1
#
_entry.id   AF-A0A7S4EHR5-F1
#
_cell.length_a   1.000
_cell.length_b   1.000
_cell.length_c   1.000
_cell.angle_alpha   90.00
_cell.angle_beta   90.00
_cell.angle_gamma   90.00
#
_symmetry.space_group_name_H-M   'P 1'
#
loop_
_entity.id
_entity.type
_entity.pdbx_description
1 polymer ?
#
loop_
_entity_poly.entity_id
_entity_poly.type
_entity_poly.pdbx_seq_one_letter_code
_entity_poly.pdbx_strand_id
1 'polypeptide(L)'
;MYCSEEQAINVVKWDGEALCNLSDELKNNERVVTIAVTMRGLALNHASRELKNNVGIVTAAVTQNGRALYFASDELKGNERVVTIAVTQDGCMLQFASDELRNNKRAVTVAVAQDGDALQFASHNQKGTISVVLTALRQNPLSLKYISQEFIIAAVMQYH
;
A
#
# COMPACT_ATOMS: atom_id res chain seq x y z
N MET A 1 28.83 2.08 -22.20
CA MET A 1 27.93 1.47 -23.21
C MET A 1 26.53 1.97 -22.90
N TYR A 2 25.93 2.73 -23.81
CA TYR A 2 24.54 3.16 -23.68
C TYR A 2 23.66 1.91 -23.87
N CYS A 3 22.96 1.49 -22.82
CA CYS A 3 21.95 0.44 -22.91
C CYS A 3 20.78 1.02 -23.70
N SER A 4 20.38 0.38 -24.81
CA SER A 4 19.19 0.81 -25.55
C SER A 4 17.91 0.47 -24.78
N GLU A 5 16.78 1.08 -25.15
CA GLU A 5 15.48 0.72 -24.56
C GLU A 5 15.17 -0.78 -24.71
N GLU A 6 15.41 -1.37 -25.88
CA GLU A 6 15.17 -2.81 -26.10
C GLU A 6 16.09 -3.70 -25.24
N GLN A 7 17.37 -3.33 -25.11
CA GLN A 7 18.29 -4.04 -24.24
C GLN A 7 17.83 -3.94 -22.78
N ALA A 8 17.41 -2.75 -22.34
CA ALA A 8 16.88 -2.54 -21.00
C ALA A 8 15.63 -3.40 -20.75
N ILE A 9 14.67 -3.41 -21.68
CA ILE A 9 13.47 -4.24 -21.62
C ILE A 9 13.81 -5.72 -21.49
N ASN A 10 14.76 -6.22 -22.28
CA ASN A 10 15.16 -7.62 -22.22
C ASN A 10 15.76 -7.98 -20.87
N VAL A 11 16.52 -7.09 -20.25
CA VAL A 11 17.07 -7.33 -18.91
C VAL A 11 15.97 -7.29 -17.85
N VAL A 12 15.11 -6.27 -17.82
CA VAL A 12 14.08 -6.13 -16.77
C VAL A 12 12.97 -7.18 -16.87
N LYS A 13 12.77 -7.79 -18.05
CA LYS A 13 11.86 -8.92 -18.25
C LYS A 13 12.26 -10.16 -17.43
N TRP A 14 13.55 -10.40 -17.27
CA TRP A 14 14.05 -11.56 -16.50
C TRP A 14 14.30 -11.21 -15.04
N ASP A 15 14.71 -9.97 -14.76
CA ASP A 15 14.90 -9.47 -13.40
C ASP A 15 14.43 -8.02 -13.27
N GLY A 16 13.26 -7.82 -12.65
CA GLY A 16 12.71 -6.49 -12.42
C GLY A 16 13.60 -5.57 -11.58
N GLU A 17 14.47 -6.12 -10.71
CA GLU A 17 15.42 -5.28 -9.93
C GLU A 17 16.53 -4.71 -10.78
N ALA A 18 16.78 -5.26 -11.98
CA ALA A 18 17.83 -4.77 -12.85
C ALA A 18 17.63 -3.30 -13.26
N LEU A 19 16.41 -2.75 -13.06
CA LEU A 19 16.12 -1.33 -13.17
C LEU A 19 17.08 -0.46 -12.32
N CYS A 20 17.57 -0.95 -11.18
CA CYS A 20 18.53 -0.21 -10.35
C CYS A 20 19.85 0.12 -11.07
N ASN A 21 20.26 -0.74 -12.01
CA ASN A 21 21.52 -0.64 -12.77
C ASN A 21 21.39 0.16 -14.06
N LEU A 22 20.18 0.57 -14.45
CA LEU A 22 19.94 1.35 -15.66
C LEU A 22 20.24 2.84 -15.44
N SER A 23 20.43 3.57 -16.55
CA SER A 23 20.61 5.03 -16.54
C SER A 23 19.36 5.74 -16.04
N ASP A 24 19.50 6.98 -15.57
CA ASP A 24 18.37 7.77 -15.09
C ASP A 24 17.33 8.04 -16.18
N GLU A 25 17.76 8.15 -17.43
CA GLU A 25 16.89 8.27 -18.60
C GLU A 25 15.96 7.05 -18.73
N LEU A 26 16.48 5.84 -18.54
CA LEU A 26 15.71 4.60 -18.59
C LEU A 26 14.86 4.38 -17.34
N LYS A 27 15.32 4.87 -16.17
CA LYS A 27 14.51 4.91 -14.94
C LYS A 27 13.36 5.91 -15.02
N ASN A 28 13.40 6.86 -15.95
CA ASN A 28 12.28 7.73 -16.30
C ASN A 28 11.51 7.26 -17.54
N ASN A 29 11.85 6.12 -18.13
CA ASN A 29 11.11 5.59 -19.28
C ASN A 29 9.91 4.76 -18.78
N GLU A 30 8.70 5.26 -19.09
CA GLU A 30 7.45 4.63 -18.65
C GLU A 30 7.34 3.16 -19.02
N ARG A 31 7.77 2.80 -20.24
CA ARG A 31 7.63 1.43 -20.76
C ARG A 31 8.58 0.47 -20.05
N VAL A 32 9.84 0.87 -19.87
CA VAL A 32 10.85 0.08 -19.15
C VAL A 32 10.41 -0.12 -17.70
N VAL A 33 10.00 0.95 -17.02
CA VAL A 33 9.55 0.90 -15.62
C VAL A 33 8.27 0.07 -15.48
N THR A 34 7.29 0.21 -16.37
CA THR A 34 6.06 -0.58 -16.34
C THR A 34 6.38 -2.08 -16.40
N ILE A 35 7.26 -2.48 -17.32
CA ILE A 35 7.66 -3.90 -17.44
C ILE A 35 8.39 -4.34 -16.16
N ALA A 36 9.32 -3.53 -15.65
CA ALA A 36 10.05 -3.86 -14.42
C ALA A 36 9.11 -4.06 -13.22
N VAL A 37 8.12 -3.17 -13.01
CA VAL A 37 7.18 -3.27 -11.88
C VAL A 37 6.19 -4.41 -12.03
N THR A 38 5.82 -4.78 -13.27
CA THR A 38 4.97 -5.96 -13.51
C THR A 38 5.69 -7.27 -13.20
N MET A 39 7.01 -7.32 -13.38
CA MET A 39 7.82 -8.47 -12.98
C MET A 39 8.12 -8.46 -11.49
N ARG A 40 8.40 -7.28 -10.91
CA ARG A 40 8.66 -7.10 -9.49
C ARG A 40 8.20 -5.72 -9.02
N GLY A 41 7.13 -5.65 -8.23
CA GLY A 41 6.50 -4.40 -7.81
C GLY A 41 7.43 -3.47 -7.03
N LEU A 42 8.38 -4.02 -6.28
CA LEU A 42 9.38 -3.23 -5.52
C LEU A 42 10.37 -2.48 -6.42
N ALA A 43 10.48 -2.85 -7.71
CA ALA A 43 11.30 -2.11 -8.68
C ALA A 43 10.87 -0.63 -8.79
N LEU A 44 9.64 -0.29 -8.38
CA LEU A 44 9.16 1.09 -8.29
C LEU A 44 10.11 1.98 -7.47
N ASN A 45 10.85 1.43 -6.50
CA ASN A 45 11.86 2.18 -5.74
C ASN A 45 12.91 2.85 -6.65
N HIS A 46 13.26 2.23 -7.78
CA HIS A 46 14.29 2.71 -8.70
C HIS A 46 13.74 3.62 -9.81
N ALA A 47 12.42 3.72 -9.95
CA ALA A 47 11.80 4.63 -10.88
C ALA A 47 12.05 6.10 -10.49
N SER A 48 11.97 6.98 -11.48
CA SER A 48 12.03 8.43 -11.26
C SER A 48 10.91 8.92 -10.32
N ARG A 49 11.09 10.13 -9.77
CA ARG A 49 10.05 10.76 -8.94
C ARG A 49 8.74 10.99 -9.72
N GLU A 50 8.83 11.32 -11.00
CA GLU A 50 7.69 11.53 -11.88
C GLU A 50 6.87 10.24 -12.02
N LEU A 51 7.55 9.11 -12.27
CA LEU A 51 6.88 7.82 -12.44
C LEU A 51 6.36 7.22 -11.13
N LYS A 52 6.95 7.57 -9.99
CA LYS A 52 6.38 7.28 -8.66
C LYS A 52 5.10 8.06 -8.36
N ASN A 53 4.78 9.10 -9.14
CA ASN A 53 3.49 9.79 -9.12
C ASN A 53 2.56 9.37 -10.26
N ASN A 54 2.98 8.45 -11.13
CA ASN A 54 2.13 7.95 -12.21
C ASN A 54 1.18 6.88 -11.66
N VAL A 55 -0.12 7.20 -11.62
CA VAL A 55 -1.18 6.33 -11.10
C VAL A 55 -1.14 4.94 -11.74
N GLY A 56 -0.92 4.85 -13.05
CA GLY A 56 -0.94 3.58 -13.79
C GLY A 56 0.22 2.67 -13.38
N ILE A 57 1.44 3.22 -13.35
CA ILE A 57 2.65 2.47 -12.98
C ILE A 57 2.59 2.05 -11.51
N VAL A 58 2.21 2.96 -10.61
CA VAL A 58 2.09 2.64 -9.18
C VAL A 58 0.98 1.62 -8.94
N THR A 59 -0.15 1.72 -9.64
CA THR A 59 -1.21 0.71 -9.55
C THR A 59 -0.70 -0.66 -10.00
N ALA A 60 0.05 -0.74 -11.10
CA ALA A 60 0.65 -1.99 -11.56
C ALA A 60 1.64 -2.56 -10.52
N ALA A 61 2.50 -1.71 -9.96
CA ALA A 61 3.46 -2.09 -8.93
C ALA A 61 2.78 -2.62 -7.66
N VAL A 62 1.78 -1.89 -7.16
CA VAL A 62 1.01 -2.25 -5.96
C VAL A 62 0.15 -3.49 -6.18
N THR A 63 -0.40 -3.67 -7.38
CA THR A 63 -1.14 -4.89 -7.75
C THR A 63 -0.22 -6.11 -7.74
N GLN A 64 1.04 -5.96 -8.17
CA GLN A 64 2.04 -7.02 -8.13
C GLN A 64 2.51 -7.30 -6.69
N ASN A 65 2.75 -6.25 -5.90
CA ASN A 65 3.13 -6.35 -4.50
C ASN A 65 2.68 -5.10 -3.73
N GLY A 66 1.74 -5.29 -2.79
CA GLY A 66 1.16 -4.21 -1.98
C GLY A 66 2.19 -3.31 -1.28
N ARG A 67 3.37 -3.83 -0.94
CA ARG A 67 4.45 -3.06 -0.30
C ARG A 67 5.07 -1.99 -1.21
N ALA A 68 4.84 -2.06 -2.52
CA ALA A 68 5.26 -1.03 -3.46
C ALA A 68 4.64 0.35 -3.13
N LEU A 69 3.51 0.39 -2.39
CA LEU A 69 2.89 1.63 -1.93
C LEU A 69 3.86 2.51 -1.13
N TYR A 70 4.82 1.91 -0.42
CA TYR A 70 5.86 2.64 0.32
C TYR A 70 6.63 3.63 -0.58
N PHE A 71 6.89 3.25 -1.83
CA PHE A 71 7.66 4.03 -2.80
C PHE A 71 6.82 4.98 -3.65
N ALA A 72 5.50 4.91 -3.55
CA ALA A 72 4.62 5.85 -4.22
C ALA A 72 4.81 7.28 -3.68
N SER A 73 4.46 8.27 -4.49
CA SER A 73 4.36 9.66 -4.05
C SER A 73 3.35 9.82 -2.91
N ASP A 74 3.50 10.89 -2.12
CA ASP A 74 2.55 11.20 -1.05
C ASP A 74 1.14 11.48 -1.58
N GLU A 75 1.03 12.02 -2.79
CA GLU A 75 -0.24 12.20 -3.50
C GLU A 75 -0.94 10.85 -3.76
N LEU A 76 -0.21 9.85 -4.25
CA LEU A 76 -0.77 8.52 -4.50
C LEU A 76 -0.99 7.69 -3.24
N LYS A 77 -0.28 7.99 -2.15
CA LYS A 77 -0.62 7.48 -0.81
C LYS A 77 -1.94 8.05 -0.27
N GLY A 78 -2.41 9.17 -0.81
CA GLY A 78 -3.77 9.68 -0.61
C GLY A 78 -4.81 9.14 -1.60
N ASN A 79 -4.39 8.36 -2.61
CA ASN A 79 -5.31 7.81 -3.59
C ASN A 79 -6.03 6.56 -3.03
N GLU A 80 -7.34 6.69 -2.81
CA GLU A 80 -8.15 5.63 -2.22
C GLU A 80 -8.03 4.30 -2.98
N ARG A 81 -8.03 4.33 -4.32
CA ARG A 81 -7.96 3.12 -5.13
C ARG A 81 -6.63 2.41 -4.98
N VAL A 82 -5.51 3.15 -5.05
CA VAL A 82 -4.17 2.59 -4.92
C VAL A 82 -3.97 1.99 -3.53
N VAL A 83 -4.35 2.73 -2.48
CA VAL A 83 -4.25 2.26 -1.09
C VAL A 83 -5.13 1.04 -0.86
N THR A 84 -6.36 1.03 -1.38
CA THR A 84 -7.27 -0.11 -1.25
C THR A 84 -6.64 -1.39 -1.81
N ILE A 85 -6.03 -1.31 -3.00
CA ILE A 85 -5.33 -2.47 -3.60
C ILE A 85 -4.20 -2.95 -2.67
N ALA A 86 -3.41 -2.03 -2.11
CA ALA A 86 -2.33 -2.39 -1.17
C ALA A 86 -2.86 -3.09 0.09
N VAL A 87 -3.88 -2.50 0.75
CA VAL A 87 -4.41 -3.03 2.01
C VAL A 87 -5.18 -4.34 1.84
N THR A 88 -5.72 -4.61 0.64
CA THR A 88 -6.33 -5.92 0.36
C THR A 88 -5.31 -7.06 0.28
N GLN A 89 -4.04 -6.76 0.02
CA GLN A 89 -2.95 -7.73 0.03
C GLN A 89 -2.28 -7.82 1.40
N ASP A 90 -2.08 -6.68 2.07
CA ASP A 90 -1.46 -6.57 3.39
C ASP A 90 -2.09 -5.36 4.11
N GLY A 91 -2.96 -5.62 5.09
CA GLY A 91 -3.74 -4.62 5.81
C GLY A 91 -2.85 -3.61 6.54
N CYS A 92 -1.65 -4.02 6.94
CA CYS A 92 -0.66 -3.14 7.54
C CYS A 92 -0.13 -2.07 6.57
N MET A 93 -0.41 -2.15 5.26
CA MET A 93 -0.11 -1.08 4.30
C MET A 93 -0.90 0.20 4.56
N LEU A 94 -1.94 0.15 5.38
CA LEU A 94 -2.64 1.33 5.88
C LEU A 94 -1.69 2.34 6.56
N GLN A 95 -0.56 1.86 7.12
CA GLN A 95 0.47 2.72 7.72
C GLN A 95 1.08 3.74 6.74
N PHE A 96 1.05 3.45 5.44
CA PHE A 96 1.60 4.33 4.40
C PHE A 96 0.55 5.19 3.72
N ALA A 97 -0.74 5.00 4.05
CA ALA A 97 -1.81 5.83 3.52
C ALA A 97 -1.76 7.24 4.13
N SER A 98 -2.33 8.22 3.41
CA SER A 98 -2.50 9.56 3.96
C SER A 98 -3.33 9.56 5.24
N ASP A 99 -3.16 10.58 6.08
CA ASP A 99 -3.94 10.71 7.31
C ASP A 99 -5.46 10.78 7.04
N GLU A 100 -5.87 11.33 5.90
CA GLU A 100 -7.26 11.34 5.46
C GLU A 100 -7.79 9.92 5.24
N LEU A 101 -7.03 9.05 4.56
CA LEU A 101 -7.42 7.66 4.34
C LEU A 101 -7.33 6.80 5.60
N ARG A 102 -6.37 7.10 6.49
CA ARG A 102 -6.31 6.47 7.83
C ARG A 102 -7.48 6.88 8.72
N ASN A 103 -8.13 8.00 8.42
CA ASN A 103 -9.37 8.43 9.04
C ASN A 103 -10.63 8.00 8.25
N ASN A 104 -10.47 7.48 7.04
CA ASN A 104 -11.57 7.04 6.20
C ASN A 104 -12.07 5.67 6.66
N LYS A 105 -13.33 5.63 7.13
CA LYS A 105 -13.97 4.41 7.62
C LYS A 105 -13.88 3.24 6.63
N ARG A 106 -14.09 3.47 5.32
CA ARG A 106 -14.09 2.41 4.30
C ARG A 106 -12.70 1.80 4.15
N ALA A 107 -11.69 2.64 3.93
CA ALA A 107 -10.31 2.19 3.79
C ALA A 107 -9.81 1.43 5.04
N VAL A 108 -10.09 1.97 6.22
CA VAL A 108 -9.73 1.30 7.49
C VAL A 108 -10.48 -0.02 7.66
N THR A 109 -11.78 -0.07 7.35
CA THR A 109 -12.57 -1.31 7.47
C THR A 109 -12.00 -2.41 6.58
N VAL A 110 -11.61 -2.08 5.33
CA VAL A 110 -10.98 -3.04 4.41
C VAL A 110 -9.65 -3.54 4.98
N ALA A 111 -8.82 -2.63 5.51
CA ALA A 111 -7.54 -2.99 6.10
C ALA A 111 -7.69 -3.91 7.32
N VAL A 112 -8.59 -3.58 8.26
CA VAL A 112 -8.79 -4.39 9.48
C VAL A 112 -9.52 -5.71 9.22
N ALA A 113 -10.31 -5.79 8.15
CA ALA A 113 -10.91 -7.04 7.70
C ALA A 113 -9.86 -7.99 7.11
N GLN A 114 -8.79 -7.44 6.50
CA GLN A 114 -7.66 -8.21 6.00
C GLN A 114 -6.72 -8.62 7.15
N ASP A 115 -6.31 -7.65 7.99
CA ASP A 115 -5.47 -7.85 9.17
C ASP A 115 -5.94 -6.92 10.31
N GLY A 116 -6.47 -7.50 11.38
CA GLY A 116 -6.99 -6.77 12.53
C GLY A 116 -5.93 -5.93 13.25
N ASP A 117 -4.65 -6.29 13.14
CA ASP A 117 -3.55 -5.47 13.67
C ASP A 117 -3.35 -4.19 12.86
N ALA A 118 -3.92 -4.07 11.65
CA ALA A 118 -3.96 -2.81 10.89
C ALA A 118 -4.69 -1.69 11.63
N LEU A 119 -5.53 -2.02 12.63
CA LEU A 119 -6.22 -1.05 13.48
C LEU A 119 -5.22 -0.10 14.17
N GLN A 120 -4.00 -0.55 14.45
CA GLN A 120 -2.96 0.28 15.04
C GLN A 120 -2.62 1.52 14.20
N PHE A 121 -2.78 1.43 12.87
CA PHE A 121 -2.50 2.51 11.94
C PHE A 121 -3.70 3.39 11.67
N ALA A 122 -4.91 3.00 12.07
CA ALA A 122 -6.09 3.85 11.93
C ALA A 122 -5.98 5.14 12.76
N SER A 123 -6.72 6.18 12.36
CA SER A 123 -6.84 7.41 13.14
C SER A 123 -7.47 7.13 14.51
N HIS A 124 -7.29 8.05 15.46
CA HIS A 124 -7.93 7.92 16.78
C HIS A 124 -9.45 7.81 16.67
N ASN A 125 -10.07 8.55 15.73
CA ASN A 125 -11.51 8.51 15.48
C ASN A 125 -11.97 7.13 15.00
N GLN A 126 -11.20 6.49 14.11
CA GLN A 126 -11.56 5.16 13.61
C GLN A 126 -11.29 4.05 14.63
N LYS A 127 -10.30 4.22 15.53
CA LYS A 127 -10.08 3.33 16.68
C LYS A 127 -11.23 3.34 17.69
N GLY A 128 -12.02 4.41 17.75
CA GLY A 128 -13.25 4.47 18.54
C GLY A 128 -14.52 4.09 17.77
N THR A 129 -14.42 3.83 16.46
CA THR A 129 -15.58 3.51 15.64
C THR A 129 -15.98 2.05 15.85
N ILE A 130 -17.10 1.83 16.55
CA ILE A 130 -17.56 0.50 16.97
C ILE A 130 -17.58 -0.51 15.82
N SER A 131 -18.09 -0.15 14.65
CA SER A 131 -18.14 -1.08 13.51
C SER A 131 -16.74 -1.50 13.02
N VAL A 132 -15.77 -0.59 13.05
CA VAL A 132 -14.38 -0.87 12.66
C VAL A 132 -13.72 -1.75 13.71
N VAL A 133 -13.88 -1.39 14.98
CA VAL A 133 -13.40 -2.16 16.12
C VAL A 133 -13.93 -3.59 16.09
N LEU A 134 -15.24 -3.78 15.96
CA LEU A 134 -15.83 -5.11 15.90
C LEU A 134 -15.31 -5.93 14.71
N THR A 135 -15.04 -5.29 13.58
CA THR A 135 -14.43 -5.94 12.41
C THR A 135 -12.99 -6.40 12.73
N ALA A 136 -12.18 -5.52 13.33
CA ALA A 136 -10.81 -5.84 13.73
C ALA A 136 -10.77 -6.97 14.77
N LEU A 137 -11.67 -6.95 15.76
CA LEU A 137 -11.77 -7.97 16.80
C LEU A 137 -12.18 -9.34 16.29
N ARG A 138 -13.12 -9.37 15.33
CA ARG A 138 -13.52 -10.62 14.65
C ARG A 138 -12.36 -11.22 13.85
N GLN A 139 -11.50 -10.38 13.27
CA GLN A 139 -10.33 -10.82 12.52
C GLN A 139 -9.22 -11.29 13.48
N ASN A 140 -8.83 -10.45 14.43
CA ASN A 140 -7.81 -10.73 15.44
C ASN A 140 -8.21 -10.14 16.80
N PRO A 141 -8.63 -10.97 17.77
CA PRO A 141 -9.00 -10.51 19.12
C PRO A 141 -7.89 -9.76 19.87
N LEU A 142 -6.61 -10.00 19.53
CA LEU A 142 -5.49 -9.30 20.15
C LEU A 142 -5.38 -7.84 19.72
N SER A 143 -6.10 -7.42 18.68
CA SER A 143 -6.19 -6.02 18.25
C SER A 143 -6.82 -5.09 19.31
N LEU A 144 -7.45 -5.65 20.36
CA LEU A 144 -7.89 -4.92 21.57
C LEU A 144 -6.79 -4.03 22.16
N LYS A 145 -5.52 -4.44 22.04
CA LYS A 145 -4.36 -3.69 22.54
C LYS A 145 -4.23 -2.29 21.94
N TYR A 146 -4.89 -2.01 20.81
CA TYR A 146 -4.85 -0.74 20.10
C TYR A 146 -6.03 0.20 20.39
N ILE A 147 -6.98 -0.24 21.23
CA ILE A 147 -8.22 0.48 21.52
C ILE A 147 -8.14 1.06 22.94
N SER A 148 -8.57 2.31 23.12
CA SER A 148 -8.66 2.92 24.45
C SER A 148 -9.71 2.22 25.31
N GLN A 149 -9.47 2.08 26.62
CA GLN A 149 -10.37 1.38 27.55
C GLN A 149 -11.83 1.84 27.48
N GLU A 150 -12.06 3.13 27.23
CA GLU A 150 -13.40 3.71 27.06
C GLU A 150 -14.23 3.02 25.96
N PHE A 151 -13.58 2.63 24.86
CA PHE A 151 -14.23 1.97 23.72
C PHE A 151 -14.29 0.44 23.87
N ILE A 152 -13.42 -0.14 24.71
CA ILE A 152 -13.41 -1.59 24.98
C ILE A 152 -14.73 -2.02 25.62
N ILE A 153 -15.23 -1.28 26.62
CA ILE A 153 -16.49 -1.62 27.30
C ILE A 153 -17.67 -1.61 26.32
N ALA A 154 -17.74 -0.58 25.46
CA ALA A 154 -18.79 -0.46 24.45
C ALA A 154 -18.73 -1.58 23.40
N ALA A 155 -17.53 -1.97 22.97
CA ALA A 155 -17.33 -3.05 22.01
C ALA A 155 -17.71 -4.41 22.60
N VAL A 156 -17.32 -4.72 23.85
CA VAL A 156 -17.63 -5.98 24.53
C VAL A 156 -19.14 -6.16 24.74
N MET A 157 -19.88 -5.10 25.06
CA MET A 157 -21.35 -5.15 25.22
C MET A 157 -22.10 -5.46 23.91
N GLN A 158 -21.47 -5.24 22.75
CA GLN A 158 -22.03 -5.54 21.42
C GLN A 158 -21.40 -6.79 20.79
N TYR A 159 -20.45 -7.43 21.48
CA TYR A 159 -19.80 -8.67 21.08
C TYR A 159 -20.62 -9.86 21.59
N HIS A 160 -21.83 -10.03 21.06
CA HIS A 160 -22.72 -11.16 21.32
C HIS A 160 -22.93 -11.98 20.05
#